data_AF-A0A9D4DBF3-F1
#
_entry.id   AF-A0A9D4DBF3-F1
#
_cell.length_a   1.000
_cell.length_b   1.000
_cell.length_c   1.000
_cell.angle_alpha   90.00
_cell.angle_beta   90.00
_cell.angle_gamma   90.00
#
_symmetry.space_group_name_H-M   'P 1'
#
loop_
_entity.id
_entity.type
_entity.pdbx_description
1 polymer ?
#
loop_
_entity_poly.entity_id
_entity_poly.type
_entity_poly.pdbx_seq_one_letter_code
_entity_poly.pdbx_strand_id
1 'polypeptide(L)' 'MCYRKYQYFRFDSSRPGTVFAKKATDQPEEEFFNMKHRELPSAEPCLIKPAGLSENRVKYLYKTGRPFVDITCPTPTD' A
#
# COMPACT_ATOMS: atom_id res chain seq x y z
N MET A 1 -19.00 10.21 23.86
CA MET A 1 -18.56 9.48 22.65
C MET A 1 -17.89 8.18 23.10
N CYS A 2 -18.46 7.01 22.76
CA CYS A 2 -17.89 5.71 23.17
C CYS A 2 -17.06 5.13 22.03
N TYR A 3 -15.73 5.23 22.14
CA TYR A 3 -14.83 4.45 21.29
C TYR A 3 -15.04 2.97 21.62
N ARG A 4 -15.58 2.19 20.68
CA ARG A 4 -15.75 0.74 20.86
C ARG A 4 -14.34 0.11 20.91
N LYS A 5 -13.96 -0.32 22.11
CA LYS A 5 -12.66 -0.92 22.47
C LYS A 5 -12.51 -2.33 21.88
N TYR A 6 -12.28 -2.45 20.59
CA TYR A 6 -11.69 -3.68 20.03
C TYR A 6 -10.16 -3.56 20.16
N GLN A 7 -9.52 -4.54 20.76
CA GLN A 7 -8.07 -4.52 21.03
C GLN A 7 -7.30 -5.46 20.10
N TYR A 8 -7.99 -6.42 19.49
CA TYR A 8 -7.37 -7.46 18.69
C TYR A 8 -8.07 -7.54 17.35
N PHE A 9 -7.29 -7.43 16.29
CA PHE A 9 -7.74 -7.58 14.91
C PHE A 9 -6.96 -8.70 14.25
N ARG A 10 -7.65 -9.52 13.45
CA ARG A 10 -7.05 -10.58 12.63
C ARG A 10 -7.56 -10.44 11.20
N PHE A 11 -6.68 -10.76 10.26
CA PHE A 11 -6.94 -10.81 8.83
C PHE A 11 -6.60 -12.22 8.33
N ASP A 12 -7.30 -12.68 7.30
CA ASP A 12 -7.19 -14.03 6.79
C ASP A 12 -7.09 -14.00 5.26
N SER A 13 -6.06 -14.64 4.71
CA SER A 13 -5.86 -14.69 3.25
C SER A 13 -6.93 -15.52 2.54
N SER A 14 -7.59 -16.44 3.24
CA SER A 14 -8.73 -17.22 2.70
C SER A 14 -10.02 -16.40 2.62
N ARG A 15 -10.12 -15.31 3.40
CA ARG A 15 -11.30 -14.43 3.49
C ARG A 15 -10.91 -12.97 3.28
N PRO A 16 -10.45 -12.60 2.08
CA PRO A 16 -10.10 -11.22 1.75
C PRO A 16 -11.30 -10.29 1.96
N GLY A 17 -11.04 -9.12 2.54
CA GLY A 17 -12.07 -8.13 2.85
C GLY A 17 -12.80 -8.37 4.19
N THR A 18 -12.60 -9.50 4.85
CA THR A 18 -13.14 -9.77 6.19
C THR A 18 -12.12 -9.43 7.26
N VAL A 19 -12.57 -8.69 8.28
CA VAL A 19 -11.81 -8.35 9.48
C VAL A 19 -12.47 -9.03 10.66
N PHE A 20 -11.64 -9.71 11.44
CA PHE A 20 -12.04 -10.34 12.67
C PHE A 20 -11.62 -9.46 13.84
N ALA A 21 -12.53 -9.15 14.75
CA ALA A 21 -12.21 -8.31 15.90
C ALA A 21 -12.70 -8.93 17.20
N LYS A 22 -11.90 -8.83 18.26
CA LYS A 22 -12.32 -9.22 19.62
C LYS A 22 -11.93 -8.15 20.65
N LYS A 23 -12.71 -8.10 21.72
CA LYS A 23 -12.55 -7.13 22.82
C LYS A 23 -11.46 -7.57 23.82
N ALA A 24 -11.32 -8.87 24.03
CA ALA A 24 -10.29 -9.49 24.86
C ALA A 24 -9.95 -10.89 24.29
N THR A 25 -8.89 -11.52 24.79
CA THR A 25 -8.36 -12.78 24.25
C THR A 25 -9.30 -13.97 24.41
N ASP A 26 -10.14 -13.95 25.44
CA ASP A 26 -11.12 -14.93 25.88
C ASP A 26 -12.56 -14.67 25.38
N GLN A 27 -12.77 -13.53 24.73
CA GLN A 27 -14.07 -13.12 24.20
C GLN A 27 -14.29 -13.64 22.78
N PRO A 28 -15.56 -13.86 22.37
CA PRO A 28 -15.88 -14.29 21.02
C PRO A 28 -15.43 -13.27 19.98
N GLU A 29 -15.02 -13.79 18.82
CA GLU A 29 -14.55 -13.02 17.68
C GLU A 29 -15.76 -12.57 16.84
N GLU A 30 -15.85 -11.27 16.57
CA GLU A 30 -16.88 -10.67 15.72
C GLU A 30 -16.30 -10.46 14.31
N GLU A 31 -17.07 -10.83 13.27
CA GLU A 31 -16.66 -10.68 11.86
C GLU A 31 -17.27 -9.41 11.24
N PHE A 32 -16.45 -8.63 10.56
CA PHE A 32 -16.86 -7.42 9.84
C PHE A 32 -16.33 -7.46 8.41
N PHE A 33 -17.21 -7.24 7.44
CA PHE A 33 -16.77 -7.03 6.06
C PHE A 33 -16.37 -5.57 5.88
N ASN A 34 -15.08 -5.33 5.64
CA ASN A 34 -14.48 -3.98 5.63
C ASN A 34 -14.48 -3.33 4.23
N MET A 35 -15.02 -4.00 3.22
CA MET A 35 -15.17 -3.41 1.89
C MET A 35 -16.58 -2.86 1.68
N LYS A 36 -16.68 -1.64 1.16
CA LYS A 36 -17.97 -1.01 0.78
C LYS A 36 -18.70 -1.80 -0.32
N HIS A 37 -17.96 -2.57 -1.11
CA HIS A 37 -18.48 -3.43 -2.17
C HIS A 37 -18.01 -4.87 -1.93
N ARG A 38 -18.94 -5.82 -2.01
CA ARG A 38 -18.69 -7.25 -1.77
C ARG A 38 -17.98 -7.92 -2.94
N GLU A 39 -18.03 -7.29 -4.09
CA GLU A 39 -17.35 -7.73 -5.30
C GLU A 39 -15.88 -7.30 -5.22
N LEU A 40 -15.01 -8.30 -5.10
CA LEU A 40 -13.59 -8.08 -5.31
C LEU A 40 -13.38 -7.72 -6.79
N PRO A 41 -12.44 -6.82 -7.12
CA PRO A 41 -12.04 -6.61 -8.50
C PRO A 41 -11.66 -7.96 -9.11
N SER A 42 -12.46 -8.43 -10.07
CA SER A 42 -12.22 -9.70 -10.78
C SER A 42 -11.03 -9.58 -11.75
N ALA A 43 -10.74 -8.34 -12.17
CA ALA A 43 -9.62 -8.04 -13.05
C ALA A 43 -8.35 -7.75 -12.25
N GLU A 44 -7.23 -8.26 -12.76
CA GLU A 44 -5.91 -7.79 -12.32
C GLU A 44 -5.82 -6.26 -12.49
N PRO A 45 -5.18 -5.56 -11.54
CA PRO A 45 -4.99 -4.12 -11.67
C PRO A 45 -4.18 -3.84 -12.94
N CYS A 46 -4.66 -2.89 -13.75
CA CYS A 46 -3.89 -2.44 -14.90
C CYS A 46 -2.51 -1.97 -14.44
N LEU A 47 -1.47 -2.56 -15.00
CA LEU A 47 -0.09 -2.11 -14.80
C LEU A 47 0.04 -0.70 -15.37
N ILE A 48 0.02 0.30 -14.49
CA ILE A 48 0.31 1.68 -14.86
C ILE A 48 1.81 1.73 -15.14
N LYS A 49 2.18 1.83 -16.42
CA LYS A 49 3.56 2.15 -16.78
C LYS A 49 3.86 3.55 -16.23
N PRO A 50 4.89 3.72 -15.40
CA PRO A 50 5.29 5.06 -15.00
C PRO A 50 5.63 5.84 -16.27
N ALA A 51 5.19 7.10 -16.35
CA ALA A 51 5.45 7.97 -17.51
C ALA A 51 6.94 8.29 -17.73
N GLY A 52 7.83 7.70 -16.91
CA GLY A 52 9.23 8.05 -16.83
C GLY A 52 9.42 9.46 -16.27
N LEU A 53 10.67 9.90 -16.30
CA LEU A 53 11.03 11.29 -16.05
C LEU A 53 11.37 11.91 -17.41
N SER A 54 11.00 13.18 -17.62
CA SER A 54 11.49 13.93 -18.77
C SER A 54 13.01 14.09 -18.68
N GLU A 55 13.69 14.21 -19.82
CA GLU A 55 15.15 14.40 -19.87
C GLU A 55 15.62 15.56 -19.00
N ASN A 56 14.88 16.68 -19.03
CA ASN A 56 15.15 17.84 -18.17
C ASN A 56 15.07 17.49 -16.68
N ARG A 57 14.13 16.66 -16.29
CA ARG A 57 13.96 16.22 -14.90
C ARG A 57 15.05 15.23 -14.48
N VAL A 58 15.48 14.34 -15.38
CA VAL A 58 16.62 13.45 -15.17
C VAL A 58 17.91 14.27 -15.00
N LYS A 59 18.17 15.25 -15.89
CA LYS A 59 19.34 16.15 -15.82
C LYS A 59 19.32 16.99 -14.54
N TYR A 60 18.16 17.51 -14.14
CA TYR A 60 18.01 18.25 -12.88
C TYR A 60 18.34 17.38 -11.67
N LEU A 61 17.74 16.20 -11.56
CA LEU A 61 17.97 15.28 -10.44
C LEU A 61 19.41 14.75 -10.42
N TYR A 62 20.01 14.50 -11.58
CA TYR A 62 21.43 14.15 -11.65
C TYR A 62 22.31 15.27 -11.09
N LYS A 63 22.01 16.55 -11.40
CA LYS A 63 22.78 17.69 -10.89
C LYS A 63 22.54 17.98 -9.41
N THR A 64 21.30 17.91 -8.93
CA THR A 64 20.93 18.30 -7.56
C THR A 64 21.00 17.15 -6.56
N GLY A 65 20.79 15.92 -7.02
CA GLY A 65 20.76 14.71 -6.20
C GLY A 65 22.10 14.02 -6.02
N ARG A 66 23.11 14.27 -6.87
CA ARG A 66 24.44 13.62 -6.83
C ARG A 66 25.13 13.59 -5.46
N PRO A 67 25.03 14.63 -4.60
CA PRO A 67 25.64 14.57 -3.27
C PRO A 67 25.00 13.51 -2.35
N PHE A 68 23.83 12.98 -2.72
CA PHE A 68 22.99 12.10 -1.90
C PHE A 68 22.74 10.72 -2.52
N VAL A 69 23.33 10.43 -3.68
CA VAL A 69 23.23 9.12 -4.33
C VAL A 69 24.61 8.54 -4.59
N ASP A 70 24.72 7.23 -4.40
CA ASP A 70 25.96 6.46 -4.58
C ASP A 70 26.40 6.41 -6.06
N ILE A 71 27.65 5.99 -6.33
CA ILE A 71 28.28 5.88 -7.65
C ILE A 71 27.53 4.98 -8.66
N THR A 72 26.44 4.34 -8.25
CA THR A 72 25.59 3.47 -9.05
C THR A 72 24.59 4.23 -9.93
N CYS A 73 24.41 5.54 -9.76
CA CYS A 73 23.55 6.34 -10.63
C CYS A 73 24.21 6.59 -12.00
N PRO A 74 23.65 6.07 -13.11
CA PRO A 74 24.21 6.28 -14.44
C PRO A 74 24.09 7.75 -14.86
N THR A 75 25.08 8.23 -15.60
CA THR A 75 25.00 9.54 -16.26
C THR A 75 23.84 9.55 -17.26
N PRO A 76 23.04 10.64 -17.33
CA PRO A 76 22.00 10.76 -18.34
C PRO A 76 22.63 10.67 -19.74
N THR A 77 22.09 9.80 -20.60
CA THR A 77 22.47 9.76 -22.03
C THR A 77 21.78 10.93 -22.75
N ASP A 78 22.52 11.64 -23.60
CA ASP A 78 21.98 12.69 -24.48
C ASP A 78 21.20 12.11 -25.67
#